data_AF-A0A847H006-F1
#
_entry.id   AF-A0A847H006-F1
#
_cell.length_a   1.000
_cell.length_b   1.000
_cell.length_c   1.000
_cell.angle_alpha   90.00
_cell.angle_beta   90.00
_cell.angle_gamma   90.00
#
_symmetry.space_group_name_H-M   'P 1'
#
loop_
_entity.id
_entity.type
_entity.pdbx_description
1 polymer ?
#
loop_
_entity_poly.entity_id
_entity_poly.type
_entity_poly.pdbx_seq_one_letter_code
_entity_poly.pdbx_strand_id
1 'polypeptide(L)'
;GLYPFNLVTADGGERDRRIIEASLQQWDQLGTKAWCGYSFSWMAALRARVGAADAAHRYLDIYTKAFILRNGFHANGDQTKSGYSHFTYRPFTLEGNFLAAAAVHEMLLQSWSPTPGRRDTEVLRIFPATPSRWADASFDELRAEGGYRVSARRERGATVWFRIVAGKSGAVRIRDNFGPRVPQWSRPEVRKVAKHFEVALERGEILEATLANE
;
A
#
# COMPACT_ATOMS: atom_id res chain seq x y z
N GLY A 1 -1.82 -10.00 11.98
CA GLY A 1 -3.19 -9.45 11.95
C GLY A 1 -3.37 -8.53 10.76
N LEU A 2 -2.80 -7.32 10.83
CA LEU A 2 -2.94 -6.28 9.81
C LEU A 2 -2.28 -6.62 8.47
N TYR A 3 -0.96 -6.85 8.48
CA TYR A 3 -0.19 -7.28 7.33
C TYR A 3 0.64 -8.51 7.70
N PRO A 4 0.78 -9.52 6.82
CA PRO A 4 0.23 -9.60 5.46
C PRO A 4 -1.19 -10.22 5.37
N PHE A 5 -1.74 -10.71 6.49
CA PHE A 5 -2.89 -11.62 6.46
C PHE A 5 -4.28 -10.97 6.38
N ASN A 6 -4.39 -9.65 6.56
CA ASN A 6 -5.67 -8.92 6.45
C ASN A 6 -6.76 -9.40 7.43
N LEU A 7 -6.39 -10.00 8.56
CA LEU A 7 -7.35 -10.48 9.58
C LEU A 7 -7.93 -9.33 10.41
N VAL A 8 -7.22 -8.21 10.45
CA VAL A 8 -7.65 -6.95 11.06
C VAL A 8 -7.37 -5.87 10.04
N THR A 9 -8.37 -5.08 9.65
CA THR A 9 -8.19 -4.10 8.56
C THR A 9 -8.82 -2.74 8.88
N ALA A 10 -8.36 -1.69 8.21
CA ALA A 10 -8.96 -0.35 8.33
C ALA A 10 -10.45 -0.31 7.89
N ASP A 11 -10.87 -1.33 7.15
CA ASP A 11 -12.24 -1.52 6.65
C ASP A 11 -13.04 -2.55 7.46
N GLY A 12 -12.44 -3.22 8.45
CA GLY A 12 -13.06 -4.25 9.30
C GLY A 12 -13.97 -3.70 10.41
N GLY A 13 -14.32 -2.42 10.34
CA GLY A 13 -15.18 -1.74 11.30
C GLY A 13 -14.47 -1.19 12.53
N GLU A 14 -15.25 -0.76 13.50
CA GLU A 14 -14.78 0.01 14.65
C GLU A 14 -13.83 -0.78 15.57
N ARG A 15 -14.12 -2.07 15.80
CA ARG A 15 -13.26 -2.94 16.60
C ARG A 15 -11.84 -3.02 16.01
N ASP A 16 -11.73 -3.26 14.71
CA ASP A 16 -10.45 -3.39 14.03
C ASP A 16 -9.66 -2.08 14.06
N ARG A 17 -10.34 -0.94 13.85
CA ARG A 17 -9.70 0.39 13.94
C ARG A 17 -9.09 0.64 15.31
N ARG A 18 -9.81 0.34 16.40
CA ARG A 18 -9.28 0.49 17.77
C ARG A 18 -8.06 -0.40 18.01
N ILE A 19 -8.08 -1.65 17.55
CA ILE A 19 -6.94 -2.56 17.67
C ILE A 19 -5.73 -2.00 16.92
N ILE A 20 -5.94 -1.54 15.68
CA ILE A 20 -4.89 -0.96 14.83
C ILE A 20 -4.29 0.28 15.50
N GLU A 21 -5.15 1.22 15.92
CA GLU A 21 -4.73 2.48 16.55
C GLU A 21 -3.93 2.22 17.83
N ALA A 22 -4.46 1.39 18.74
CA ALA A 22 -3.77 1.04 19.98
C ALA A 22 -2.42 0.36 19.72
N SER A 23 -2.34 -0.53 18.73
CA SER A 23 -1.09 -1.22 18.37
C SER A 23 -0.05 -0.24 17.81
N LEU A 24 -0.46 0.65 16.89
CA LEU A 24 0.43 1.66 16.31
C LEU A 24 0.93 2.64 17.36
N GLN A 25 0.04 3.10 18.25
CA GLN A 25 0.39 3.99 19.35
C GLN A 25 1.41 3.34 20.30
N GLN A 26 1.21 2.06 20.64
CA GLN A 26 2.15 1.34 21.49
C GLN A 26 3.53 1.20 20.83
N TRP A 27 3.59 0.88 19.53
CA TRP A 27 4.87 0.81 18.81
C TRP A 27 5.56 2.17 18.71
N ASP A 28 4.81 3.26 18.55
CA ASP A 28 5.36 4.62 18.57
C ASP A 28 5.96 4.97 19.94
N GLN A 29 5.29 4.60 21.03
CA GLN A 29 5.77 4.82 22.40
C GLN A 29 7.03 4.01 22.72
N LEU A 30 7.09 2.75 22.29
CA LEU A 30 8.27 1.89 22.48
C LEU A 30 9.48 2.37 21.65
N GLY A 31 9.22 3.02 20.51
CA GLY A 31 10.24 3.51 19.60
C GLY A 31 11.00 2.40 18.87
N THR A 32 12.07 2.79 18.17
CA THR A 32 12.76 1.92 17.20
C THR A 32 14.08 1.34 17.72
N LYS A 33 14.48 1.63 18.96
CA LYS A 33 15.82 1.29 19.49
C LYS A 33 16.13 -0.20 19.46
N ALA A 34 15.11 -1.06 19.58
CA ALA A 34 15.25 -2.53 19.53
C ALA A 34 14.94 -3.12 18.14
N TRP A 35 14.88 -2.31 17.09
CA TRP A 35 14.51 -2.75 15.75
C TRP A 35 15.74 -3.11 14.91
N CYS A 36 15.58 -4.09 14.02
CA CYS A 36 16.53 -4.31 12.92
C CYS A 36 16.02 -3.59 11.66
N GLY A 37 16.84 -3.51 10.61
CA GLY A 37 16.45 -2.84 9.36
C GLY A 37 15.14 -3.36 8.76
N TYR A 38 14.90 -4.69 8.75
CA TYR A 38 13.64 -5.25 8.25
C TYR A 38 12.38 -4.75 9.01
N SER A 39 12.52 -4.35 10.28
CA SER A 39 11.42 -3.79 11.06
C SER A 39 10.96 -2.44 10.51
N PHE A 40 11.88 -1.63 9.96
CA PHE A 40 11.55 -0.35 9.33
C PHE A 40 10.76 -0.57 8.04
N SER A 41 11.20 -1.50 7.18
CA SER A 41 10.43 -1.86 5.98
C SER A 41 9.05 -2.42 6.31
N TRP A 42 8.93 -3.23 7.36
CA TRP A 42 7.63 -3.77 7.78
C TRP A 42 6.73 -2.66 8.35
N MET A 43 7.28 -1.77 9.19
CA MET A 43 6.52 -0.62 9.69
C MET A 43 6.08 0.31 8.56
N ALA A 44 6.89 0.48 7.50
CA ALA A 44 6.47 1.21 6.31
C ALA A 44 5.21 0.59 5.67
N ALA A 45 5.19 -0.74 5.48
CA ALA A 45 4.00 -1.45 4.98
C ALA A 45 2.80 -1.32 5.93
N LEU A 46 2.98 -1.41 7.25
CA LEU A 46 1.91 -1.25 8.24
C LEU A 46 1.30 0.16 8.20
N ARG A 47 2.15 1.19 8.08
CA ARG A 47 1.69 2.59 7.92
C ARG A 47 0.96 2.79 6.60
N ALA A 48 1.44 2.19 5.52
CA ALA A 48 0.75 2.23 4.23
C ALA A 48 -0.64 1.58 4.30
N ARG A 49 -0.78 0.45 5.01
CA ARG A 49 -2.05 -0.27 5.21
C ARG A 49 -3.13 0.53 5.93
N VAL A 50 -2.76 1.57 6.66
CA VAL A 50 -3.70 2.47 7.36
C VAL A 50 -3.80 3.85 6.71
N GLY A 51 -3.22 4.03 5.52
CA GLY A 51 -3.26 5.30 4.78
C GLY A 51 -2.28 6.36 5.29
N ALA A 52 -1.39 6.04 6.22
CA ALA A 52 -0.42 6.98 6.78
C ALA A 52 0.80 7.15 5.86
N ALA A 53 0.57 7.77 4.71
CA ALA A 53 1.51 7.84 3.58
C ALA A 53 2.90 8.41 3.93
N ASP A 54 2.94 9.58 4.58
CA ASP A 54 4.21 10.23 4.91
C ASP A 54 4.96 9.48 6.03
N ALA A 55 4.24 8.83 6.94
CA ALA A 55 4.85 7.95 7.94
C ALA A 55 5.45 6.70 7.29
N ALA A 56 4.73 6.07 6.35
CA ALA A 56 5.25 4.95 5.57
C ALA A 56 6.55 5.32 4.84
N HIS A 57 6.54 6.46 4.15
CA HIS A 57 7.72 6.98 3.48
C HIS A 57 8.88 7.26 4.45
N ARG A 58 8.61 7.84 5.62
CA ARG A 58 9.65 8.10 6.64
C ARG A 58 10.38 6.82 7.04
N TYR A 59 9.65 5.73 7.34
CA TYR A 59 10.30 4.48 7.72
C TYR A 59 11.07 3.84 6.56
N LEU A 60 10.55 3.93 5.33
CA LEU A 60 11.26 3.46 4.14
C LEU A 60 12.53 4.30 3.86
N ASP A 61 12.48 5.60 4.05
CA ASP A 61 13.62 6.52 3.94
C ASP A 61 14.70 6.21 4.99
N ILE A 62 14.30 5.94 6.24
CA ILE A 62 15.25 5.48 7.28
C ILE A 62 15.88 4.14 6.89
N TYR A 63 15.07 3.18 6.42
CA TYR A 63 15.55 1.88 5.96
C TYR A 63 16.64 2.03 4.88
N THR A 64 16.35 2.80 3.82
CA THR A 64 17.27 2.99 2.70
C THR A 64 18.54 3.74 3.07
N LYS A 65 18.47 4.68 4.03
CA LYS A 65 19.65 5.45 4.48
C LYS A 65 20.52 4.72 5.49
N ALA A 66 19.89 4.07 6.47
CA ALA A 66 20.59 3.53 7.64
C ALA A 66 20.87 2.03 7.55
N PHE A 67 20.12 1.27 6.76
CA PHE A 67 20.16 -0.19 6.78
C PHE A 67 20.50 -0.83 5.43
N ILE A 68 20.75 -0.04 4.38
CA ILE A 68 21.23 -0.52 3.08
C ILE A 68 22.73 -0.23 2.93
N LEU A 69 23.48 -1.26 2.60
CA LEU A 69 24.91 -1.18 2.28
C LEU A 69 25.14 -0.63 0.87
N ARG A 70 26.37 -0.19 0.58
CA ARG A 70 26.76 0.35 -0.75
C ARG A 70 26.47 -0.59 -1.93
N ASN A 71 26.41 -1.91 -1.68
CA ASN A 71 26.07 -2.91 -2.68
C ASN A 71 24.56 -3.18 -2.81
N GLY A 72 23.71 -2.39 -2.15
CA GLY A 72 22.25 -2.53 -2.18
C GLY A 72 21.68 -3.56 -1.20
N PHE A 73 22.52 -4.32 -0.49
CA PHE A 73 22.05 -5.32 0.46
C PHE A 73 21.72 -4.74 1.83
N HIS A 74 20.64 -5.25 2.40
CA HIS A 74 20.21 -4.95 3.76
C HIS A 74 21.16 -5.52 4.81
N ALA A 75 21.47 -4.71 5.83
CA ALA A 75 22.12 -5.13 7.06
C ALA A 75 21.22 -4.85 8.27
N ASN A 76 21.20 -5.75 9.25
CA ASN A 76 20.29 -5.63 10.39
C ASN A 76 20.51 -4.40 11.26
N GLY A 77 21.77 -3.98 11.47
CA GLY A 77 22.10 -2.84 12.31
C GLY A 77 22.09 -1.50 11.56
N ASP A 78 21.94 -0.41 12.30
CA ASP A 78 22.09 0.96 11.83
C ASP A 78 23.56 1.23 11.44
N GLN A 79 23.81 1.33 10.14
CA GLN A 79 25.14 1.55 9.56
C GLN A 79 25.59 3.01 9.64
N THR A 80 24.65 3.93 9.90
CA THR A 80 24.94 5.36 10.06
C THR A 80 25.24 5.74 11.50
N LYS A 81 24.87 4.88 12.46
CA LYS A 81 24.93 5.16 13.90
C LYS A 81 24.17 6.44 14.28
N SER A 82 23.09 6.73 13.56
CA SER A 82 22.24 7.91 13.79
C SER A 82 21.29 7.73 14.98
N GLY A 83 21.28 6.55 15.60
CA GLY A 83 20.46 6.25 16.78
C GLY A 83 19.09 5.67 16.44
N TYR A 84 18.88 5.21 15.20
CA TYR A 84 17.63 4.56 14.80
C TYR A 84 17.48 3.18 15.45
N SER A 85 18.59 2.50 15.72
CA SER A 85 18.67 1.23 16.43
C SER A 85 19.87 1.21 17.38
N HIS A 86 19.78 0.46 18.47
CA HIS A 86 20.94 0.11 19.30
C HIS A 86 21.86 -0.92 18.64
N PHE A 87 21.34 -1.60 17.62
CA PHE A 87 22.11 -2.55 16.84
C PHE A 87 22.92 -1.82 15.77
N THR A 88 24.24 -2.00 15.79
CA THR A 88 25.15 -1.45 14.77
C THR A 88 25.97 -2.54 14.06
N TYR A 89 25.57 -3.80 14.23
CA TYR A 89 26.22 -4.96 13.61
C TYR A 89 25.79 -5.09 12.12
N ARG A 90 26.57 -5.82 11.32
CA ARG A 90 26.43 -5.86 9.85
C ARG A 90 26.12 -7.23 9.21
N PRO A 91 25.35 -8.14 9.82
CA PRO A 91 24.94 -9.34 9.12
C PRO A 91 23.89 -8.95 8.08
N PHE A 92 24.10 -9.51 6.90
CA PHE A 92 23.19 -9.40 5.78
C PHE A 92 21.97 -10.28 6.03
N THR A 93 20.79 -9.75 5.72
CA THR A 93 19.58 -10.55 5.61
C THR A 93 18.71 -10.05 4.45
N LEU A 94 18.26 -10.95 3.57
CA LEU A 94 17.64 -10.55 2.31
C LEU A 94 16.18 -10.09 2.48
N GLU A 95 15.50 -10.52 3.54
CA GLU A 95 14.08 -10.24 3.74
C GLU A 95 13.76 -8.75 3.83
N GLY A 96 14.67 -7.94 4.38
CA GLY A 96 14.49 -6.49 4.43
C GLY A 96 14.34 -5.87 3.04
N ASN A 97 15.13 -6.35 2.06
CA ASN A 97 15.07 -5.83 0.69
C ASN A 97 13.71 -6.14 0.04
N PHE A 98 13.22 -7.38 0.19
CA PHE A 98 11.92 -7.77 -0.35
C PHE A 98 10.76 -7.09 0.39
N LEU A 99 10.86 -6.91 1.71
CA LEU A 99 9.85 -6.18 2.48
C LEU A 99 9.81 -4.71 2.09
N ALA A 100 10.95 -4.08 1.80
CA ALA A 100 10.98 -2.70 1.31
C ALA A 100 10.28 -2.56 -0.05
N ALA A 101 10.52 -3.49 -0.97
CA ALA A 101 9.80 -3.54 -2.24
C ALA A 101 8.29 -3.75 -2.02
N ALA A 102 7.90 -4.66 -1.13
CA ALA A 102 6.50 -4.87 -0.77
C ALA A 102 5.87 -3.61 -0.15
N ALA A 103 6.58 -2.88 0.71
CA ALA A 103 6.09 -1.62 1.28
C ALA A 103 5.83 -0.55 0.21
N VAL A 104 6.69 -0.44 -0.82
CA VAL A 104 6.43 0.43 -1.97
C VAL A 104 5.14 0.01 -2.69
N HIS A 105 4.94 -1.29 -2.91
CA HIS A 105 3.68 -1.78 -3.49
C HIS A 105 2.49 -1.39 -2.62
N GLU A 106 2.55 -1.57 -1.31
CA GLU A 106 1.47 -1.18 -0.38
C GLU A 106 1.16 0.32 -0.39
N MET A 107 2.13 1.16 -0.72
CA MET A 107 1.94 2.61 -0.88
C MET A 107 1.26 2.97 -2.22
N LEU A 108 1.51 2.20 -3.27
CA LEU A 108 1.04 2.45 -4.65
C LEU A 108 -0.27 1.72 -5.00
N LEU A 109 -0.42 0.47 -4.58
CA LEU A 109 -1.55 -0.40 -4.90
C LEU A 109 -1.83 -1.38 -3.76
N GLN A 110 -3.07 -1.38 -3.28
CA GLN A 110 -3.56 -2.37 -2.34
C GLN A 110 -4.72 -3.13 -2.95
N SER A 111 -4.76 -4.45 -2.77
CA SER A 111 -5.82 -5.31 -3.30
C SER A 111 -6.43 -6.25 -2.27
N TRP A 112 -6.17 -6.04 -0.99
CA TRP A 112 -6.61 -6.96 0.06
C TRP A 112 -8.12 -6.95 0.27
N SER A 113 -8.67 -8.13 0.61
CA SER A 113 -10.06 -8.29 1.07
C SER A 113 -10.27 -7.76 2.50
N PRO A 114 -11.34 -6.99 2.75
CA PRO A 114 -11.75 -6.57 4.10
C PRO A 114 -12.55 -7.66 4.83
N THR A 115 -12.80 -8.81 4.21
CA THR A 115 -13.63 -9.90 4.76
C THR A 115 -12.86 -11.21 4.77
N PRO A 116 -12.08 -11.48 5.84
CA PRO A 116 -11.27 -12.69 5.95
C PRO A 116 -12.06 -13.97 5.67
N GLY A 117 -11.47 -14.87 4.88
CA GLY A 117 -12.06 -16.17 4.55
C GLY A 117 -13.16 -16.13 3.47
N ARG A 118 -13.59 -14.95 3.00
CA ARG A 118 -14.52 -14.84 1.86
C ARG A 118 -13.75 -14.60 0.57
N ARG A 119 -13.98 -15.47 -0.42
CA ARG A 119 -13.39 -15.32 -1.77
C ARG A 119 -14.05 -14.18 -2.52
N ASP A 120 -13.33 -13.63 -3.50
CA ASP A 120 -13.84 -12.66 -4.48
C ASP A 120 -14.40 -11.37 -3.85
N THR A 121 -13.77 -10.93 -2.76
CA THR A 121 -14.13 -9.74 -1.97
C THR A 121 -12.99 -8.72 -1.88
N GLU A 122 -11.91 -8.93 -2.62
CA GLU A 122 -10.82 -7.97 -2.77
C GLU A 122 -11.34 -6.60 -3.22
N VAL A 123 -10.61 -5.56 -2.79
CA VAL A 123 -10.87 -4.18 -3.17
C VAL A 123 -9.56 -3.58 -3.65
N LEU A 124 -9.56 -3.08 -4.89
CA LEU A 124 -8.45 -2.32 -5.45
C LEU A 124 -8.44 -0.91 -4.86
N ARG A 125 -7.32 -0.50 -4.27
CA ARG A 125 -7.10 0.85 -3.77
C ARG A 125 -5.85 1.38 -4.47
N ILE A 126 -6.03 2.45 -5.25
CA ILE A 126 -5.00 2.98 -6.16
C ILE A 126 -4.38 4.21 -5.50
N PHE A 127 -3.06 4.23 -5.38
CA PHE A 127 -2.29 5.20 -4.59
C PHE A 127 -2.83 5.42 -3.16
N PRO A 128 -3.13 4.36 -2.39
CA PRO A 128 -3.84 4.48 -1.11
C PRO A 128 -3.00 5.15 -0.01
N ALA A 129 -1.67 5.11 -0.13
CA ALA A 129 -0.75 5.69 0.85
C ALA A 129 0.51 6.23 0.16
N THR A 130 0.33 6.88 -0.98
CA THR A 130 1.43 7.53 -1.73
C THR A 130 1.77 8.88 -1.09
N PRO A 131 3.02 9.11 -0.65
CA PRO A 131 3.41 10.27 0.14
C PRO A 131 3.38 11.55 -0.70
N SER A 132 3.31 12.69 -0.02
CA SER A 132 3.33 14.02 -0.65
C SER A 132 4.57 14.25 -1.53
N ARG A 133 5.72 13.68 -1.14
CA ARG A 133 6.97 13.72 -1.91
C ARG A 133 6.92 12.96 -3.24
N TRP A 134 5.96 12.03 -3.40
CA TRP A 134 5.70 11.33 -4.66
C TRP A 134 4.44 11.94 -5.30
N ALA A 135 4.48 13.26 -5.49
CA ALA A 135 3.38 14.01 -6.09
C ALA A 135 3.06 13.49 -7.49
N ASP A 136 4.10 13.18 -8.26
CA ASP A 136 4.01 12.53 -9.56
C ASP A 136 4.51 11.10 -9.43
N ALA A 137 3.68 10.13 -9.83
CA ALA A 137 4.02 8.72 -9.76
C ALA A 137 3.23 7.92 -10.79
N SER A 138 3.83 6.85 -11.31
CA SER A 138 3.13 5.91 -12.17
C SER A 138 3.62 4.50 -11.93
N PHE A 139 2.74 3.53 -12.16
CA PHE A 139 3.11 2.13 -12.22
C PHE A 139 2.35 1.46 -13.37
N ASP A 140 2.94 0.40 -13.92
CA ASP A 140 2.38 -0.35 -15.03
C ASP A 140 2.25 -1.83 -14.69
N GLU A 141 1.08 -2.38 -14.97
CA GLU A 141 0.72 -3.80 -14.85
C GLU A 141 1.09 -4.47 -13.51
N LEU A 142 1.01 -3.74 -12.39
CA LEU A 142 1.13 -4.34 -11.06
C LEU A 142 0.02 -5.37 -10.85
N ARG A 143 0.41 -6.51 -10.28
CA ARG A 143 -0.51 -7.61 -9.96
C ARG A 143 -1.28 -7.30 -8.70
N ALA A 144 -2.58 -7.59 -8.72
CA ALA A 144 -3.47 -7.52 -7.58
C ALA A 144 -4.15 -8.87 -7.32
N GLU A 145 -4.59 -9.09 -6.07
CA GLU A 145 -5.43 -10.24 -5.67
C GLU A 145 -6.61 -10.42 -6.64
N GLY A 146 -6.98 -11.66 -6.97
CA GLY A 146 -7.96 -11.93 -8.04
C GLY A 146 -7.37 -12.00 -9.45
N GLY A 147 -6.06 -11.79 -9.60
CA GLY A 147 -5.33 -11.93 -10.86
C GLY A 147 -5.37 -10.67 -11.75
N TYR A 148 -5.87 -9.55 -11.23
CA TYR A 148 -5.94 -8.30 -11.96
C TYR A 148 -4.54 -7.77 -12.28
N ARG A 149 -4.44 -7.01 -13.38
CA ARG A 149 -3.29 -6.13 -13.67
C ARG A 149 -3.76 -4.69 -13.62
N VAL A 150 -3.05 -3.85 -12.89
CA VAL A 150 -3.41 -2.45 -12.69
C VAL A 150 -2.25 -1.57 -13.13
N SER A 151 -2.57 -0.58 -13.97
CA SER A 151 -1.67 0.53 -14.32
C SER A 151 -2.32 1.81 -13.82
N ALA A 152 -1.55 2.76 -13.32
CA ALA A 152 -2.11 4.04 -12.86
C ALA A 152 -1.08 5.17 -12.94
N ARG A 153 -1.61 6.40 -13.06
CA ARG A 153 -0.84 7.64 -13.03
C ARG A 153 -1.41 8.61 -12.01
N ARG A 154 -0.50 9.24 -11.28
CA ARG A 154 -0.72 10.30 -10.32
C ARG A 154 0.09 11.52 -10.75
N GLU A 155 -0.53 12.69 -10.71
CA GLU A 155 0.10 13.97 -10.98
C GLU A 155 -0.28 14.96 -9.88
N ARG A 156 0.65 15.80 -9.44
CA ARG A 156 0.42 16.85 -8.44
C ARG A 156 -0.30 16.34 -7.17
N GLY A 157 0.03 15.12 -6.75
CA GLY A 157 -0.55 14.50 -5.55
C GLY A 157 -1.93 13.87 -5.76
N ALA A 158 -2.35 13.64 -7.00
CA ALA A 158 -3.72 13.23 -7.30
C ALA A 158 -3.75 12.18 -8.42
N THR A 159 -4.49 11.08 -8.26
CA THR A 159 -4.69 10.08 -9.34
C THR A 159 -5.39 10.73 -10.51
N VAL A 160 -4.82 10.65 -11.71
CA VAL A 160 -5.37 11.26 -12.94
C VAL A 160 -5.87 10.22 -13.94
N TRP A 161 -5.36 9.00 -13.85
CA TRP A 161 -5.74 7.90 -14.73
C TRP A 161 -5.43 6.55 -14.10
N PHE A 162 -6.23 5.54 -14.43
CA PHE A 162 -5.88 4.14 -14.21
C PHE A 162 -6.56 3.21 -15.21
N ARG A 163 -5.97 2.02 -15.35
CA ARG A 163 -6.46 0.90 -16.14
C ARG A 163 -6.41 -0.38 -15.32
N ILE A 164 -7.47 -1.17 -15.39
CA ILE A 164 -7.59 -2.48 -14.76
C ILE A 164 -7.91 -3.50 -15.84
N VAL A 165 -7.07 -4.52 -15.97
CA VAL A 165 -7.35 -5.71 -16.78
C VAL A 165 -7.88 -6.82 -15.87
N ALA A 166 -9.08 -7.31 -16.16
CA ALA A 166 -9.76 -8.34 -15.40
C ALA A 166 -8.97 -9.66 -15.40
N GLY A 167 -8.57 -10.15 -14.22
CA GLY A 167 -7.90 -11.44 -14.06
C GLY A 167 -8.86 -12.64 -14.12
N LYS A 168 -10.14 -12.38 -13.82
CA LYS A 168 -11.25 -13.33 -13.74
C LYS A 168 -12.57 -12.62 -14.06
N SER A 169 -13.59 -13.40 -14.39
CA SER A 169 -14.95 -12.87 -14.56
C SER A 169 -15.61 -12.60 -13.20
N GLY A 170 -16.36 -11.51 -13.09
CA GLY A 170 -17.11 -11.14 -11.89
C GLY A 170 -16.99 -9.66 -11.51
N ALA A 171 -17.39 -9.35 -10.28
CA ALA A 171 -17.37 -7.97 -9.78
C ALA A 171 -15.94 -7.49 -9.50
N VAL A 172 -15.57 -6.36 -10.09
CA VAL A 172 -14.37 -5.59 -9.76
C VAL A 172 -14.76 -4.46 -8.82
N ARG A 173 -14.06 -4.32 -7.70
CA ARG A 173 -14.31 -3.28 -6.70
C ARG A 173 -13.12 -2.35 -6.60
N ILE A 174 -13.37 -1.06 -6.78
CA ILE A 174 -12.37 0.00 -6.64
C ILE A 174 -12.77 0.87 -5.45
N ARG A 175 -11.88 1.09 -4.50
CA ARG A 175 -12.12 2.04 -3.40
C ARG A 175 -12.22 3.45 -3.98
N ASP A 176 -13.25 4.19 -3.56
CA ASP A 176 -13.35 5.62 -3.83
C ASP A 176 -12.44 6.39 -2.87
N ASN A 177 -11.14 6.49 -3.23
CA ASN A 177 -10.13 7.28 -2.53
C ASN A 177 -9.59 8.43 -3.38
N PHE A 178 -10.42 8.97 -4.28
CA PHE A 178 -10.03 10.03 -5.22
C PHE A 178 -10.34 11.45 -4.74
N GLY A 179 -10.88 11.60 -3.53
CA GLY A 179 -11.30 12.88 -2.98
C GLY A 179 -12.61 13.35 -3.60
N PRO A 180 -12.79 14.65 -3.90
CA PRO A 180 -14.01 15.16 -4.52
C PRO A 180 -14.13 14.82 -6.02
N ARG A 181 -13.05 14.33 -6.64
CA ARG A 181 -12.96 14.13 -8.08
C ARG A 181 -13.73 12.89 -8.52
N VAL A 182 -14.57 13.05 -9.54
CA VAL A 182 -15.39 11.97 -10.09
C VAL A 182 -14.68 11.37 -11.31
N PRO A 183 -14.41 10.06 -11.33
CA PRO A 183 -13.80 9.42 -12.48
C PRO A 183 -14.76 9.38 -13.68
N GLN A 184 -14.22 9.64 -14.86
CA GLN A 184 -14.87 9.38 -16.15
C GLN A 184 -14.50 7.98 -16.59
N TRP A 185 -15.50 7.09 -16.64
CA TRP A 185 -15.30 5.67 -16.88
C TRP A 185 -15.37 5.33 -18.37
N SER A 186 -14.55 4.38 -18.81
CA SER A 186 -14.65 3.79 -20.15
C SER A 186 -15.88 2.89 -20.33
N ARG A 187 -16.58 2.57 -19.23
CA ARG A 187 -17.74 1.68 -19.17
C ARG A 187 -18.88 2.35 -18.41
N PRO A 188 -20.09 2.50 -18.99
CA PRO A 188 -21.22 3.15 -18.33
C PRO A 188 -21.82 2.33 -17.18
N GLU A 189 -21.50 1.03 -17.08
CA GLU A 189 -22.07 0.13 -16.08
C GLU A 189 -21.46 0.29 -14.69
N VAL A 190 -20.42 1.11 -14.53
CA VAL A 190 -19.78 1.36 -13.24
C VAL A 190 -20.75 2.06 -12.30
N ARG A 191 -20.98 1.49 -11.12
CA ARG A 191 -21.89 2.03 -10.10
C ARG A 191 -21.16 2.31 -8.80
N LYS A 192 -21.55 3.39 -8.12
CA LYS A 192 -21.06 3.68 -6.77
C LYS A 192 -21.88 2.91 -5.74
N VAL A 193 -21.22 2.07 -4.95
CA VAL A 193 -21.80 1.26 -3.87
C VAL A 193 -21.04 1.58 -2.58
N ALA A 194 -21.67 2.35 -1.69
CA ALA A 194 -21.06 2.86 -0.46
C ALA A 194 -19.71 3.57 -0.71
N LYS A 195 -18.59 2.95 -0.32
CA LYS A 195 -17.21 3.46 -0.46
C LYS A 195 -16.47 2.91 -1.68
N HIS A 196 -17.19 2.28 -2.59
CA HIS A 196 -16.61 1.56 -3.72
C HIS A 196 -17.30 1.92 -5.03
N PHE A 197 -16.55 1.80 -6.12
CA PHE A 197 -17.10 1.65 -7.46
C PHE A 197 -17.08 0.16 -7.81
N GLU A 198 -18.17 -0.32 -8.39
CA GLU A 198 -18.34 -1.71 -8.78
C GLU A 198 -18.75 -1.82 -10.24
N VAL A 199 -18.17 -2.79 -10.95
CA VAL A 199 -18.55 -3.18 -12.30
C VAL A 199 -18.30 -4.66 -12.50
N ALA A 200 -19.18 -5.35 -13.23
CA ALA A 200 -18.95 -6.73 -13.65
C ALA A 200 -18.10 -6.72 -14.92
N LEU A 201 -16.99 -7.46 -14.93
CA LEU A 201 -16.13 -7.65 -16.09
C LEU A 201 -15.96 -9.15 -16.36
N GLU A 202 -15.81 -9.52 -17.62
CA GLU A 202 -15.31 -10.83 -18.03
C GLU A 202 -13.77 -10.87 -17.98
N ARG A 203 -13.18 -12.06 -17.83
CA ARG A 203 -11.73 -12.22 -17.84
C ARG A 203 -11.11 -11.60 -19.10
N GLY A 204 -10.09 -10.76 -18.91
CA GLY A 204 -9.39 -10.07 -19.99
C GLY A 204 -10.01 -8.74 -20.40
N GLU A 205 -11.23 -8.43 -19.95
CA GLU A 205 -11.83 -7.13 -20.19
C GLU A 205 -11.09 -6.03 -19.45
N ILE A 206 -11.20 -4.82 -20.01
CA ILE A 206 -10.51 -3.64 -19.54
C ILE A 206 -11.53 -2.63 -19.02
N LEU A 207 -11.23 -2.08 -17.84
CA LEU A 207 -11.84 -0.87 -17.30
C LEU A 207 -10.77 0.21 -17.22
N GLU A 208 -11.07 1.39 -17.77
CA GLU A 208 -10.24 2.58 -17.61
C GLU A 208 -11.04 3.71 -16.97
N ALA A 209 -10.34 4.58 -16.28
CA ALA A 209 -10.90 5.84 -15.82
C ALA A 209 -9.90 6.97 -15.94
N THR A 210 -10.39 8.15 -16.31
CA THR A 210 -9.66 9.41 -16.21
C THR A 210 -10.28 10.28 -15.14
N LEU A 211 -9.47 11.09 -14.46
CA LEU A 211 -9.91 12.08 -13.49
C LEU A 211 -9.32 13.43 -13.93
N ALA A 212 -10.19 14.41 -14.15
CA ALA A 212 -9.73 15.75 -14.51
C ALA A 212 -8.89 16.34 -13.37
N ASN A 213 -7.83 17.06 -13.73
CA ASN A 213 -7.12 17.93 -12.81
C ASN A 213 -7.99 19.17 -12.58
N GLU A 214 -8.15 19.57 -11.31
CA GLU A 214 -8.64 20.90 -10.95
C GLU A 214 -7.59 21.97 -11.26
#